data_AF-A0A2H5YIM4-F1
#
_entry.id   AF-A0A2H5YIM4-F1
#
_cell.length_a   1.000
_cell.length_b   1.000
_cell.length_c   1.000
_cell.angle_alpha   90.00
_cell.angle_beta   90.00
_cell.angle_gamma   90.00
#
_symmetry.space_group_name_H-M   'P 1'
#
loop_
_entity.id
_entity.type
_entity.pdbx_description
1 polymer ?
#
loop_
_entity_poly.entity_id
_entity_poly.type
_entity_poly.pdbx_seq_one_letter_code
_entity_poly.pdbx_strand_id
1 'polypeptide(L)'
;MPITRRQFELGIDDAMARCMETIHQYLAERRDEAFTADEIFEGLRTELLEAVHSGLQSEFLRLEVPPSLVGHMARGTVNIALEKLCELGAVASRQIGGRKYYAYERELPPLR
;
A
#
# COMPACT_ATOMS: atom_id res chain seq x y z
N MET A 1 12.48 13.23 -4.24
CA MET A 1 11.73 14.43 -4.69
C MET A 1 11.12 15.08 -3.46
N PRO A 2 10.79 16.39 -3.44
CA PRO A 2 10.07 16.96 -2.30
C PRO A 2 8.63 16.40 -2.25
N ILE A 3 8.20 16.01 -1.05
CA ILE A 3 6.84 15.50 -0.76
C ILE A 3 5.82 16.56 -1.21
N THR A 4 4.84 16.17 -2.01
CA THR A 4 3.83 17.11 -2.53
C THR A 4 2.82 17.49 -1.45
N ARG A 5 2.14 18.63 -1.61
CA ARG A 5 1.16 19.13 -0.63
C ARG A 5 0.05 18.11 -0.34
N ARG A 6 -0.36 17.34 -1.34
CA ARG A 6 -1.36 16.28 -1.23
C ARG A 6 -0.82 15.05 -0.49
N GLN A 7 0.45 14.70 -0.68
CA GLN A 7 1.13 13.65 0.09
C GLN A 7 1.29 14.07 1.56
N PHE A 8 1.60 15.33 1.83
CA PHE A 8 1.71 15.87 3.19
C PHE A 8 0.35 15.90 3.91
N GLU A 9 -0.72 16.34 3.24
CA GLU A 9 -2.08 16.36 3.80
C GLU A 9 -2.63 14.95 4.09
N LEU A 10 -2.19 13.94 3.34
CA LEU A 10 -2.57 12.54 3.53
C LEU A 10 -1.62 11.75 4.44
N GLY A 11 -0.54 12.36 4.95
CA GLY A 11 0.52 11.65 5.68
C GLY A 11 1.11 10.49 4.88
N ILE A 12 1.34 10.70 3.58
CA ILE A 12 1.97 9.75 2.66
C ILE A 12 3.45 10.11 2.60
N ASP A 13 4.27 9.33 3.28
CA ASP A 13 5.72 9.31 3.05
C ASP A 13 6.06 8.57 1.73
N ASP A 14 7.33 8.59 1.33
CA ASP A 14 7.80 7.94 0.10
C ASP A 14 7.56 6.41 0.11
N ALA A 15 7.55 5.77 1.28
CA ALA A 15 7.30 4.34 1.39
C ALA A 15 5.81 4.01 1.16
N MET A 16 4.91 4.84 1.68
CA MET A 16 3.47 4.75 1.47
C MET A 16 3.13 5.00 -0.01
N ALA A 17 3.74 5.99 -0.65
CA ALA A 17 3.52 6.25 -2.08
C ALA A 17 3.94 5.04 -2.94
N ARG A 18 5.13 4.48 -2.69
CA ARG A 18 5.58 3.25 -3.37
C ARG A 18 4.66 2.08 -3.10
N CYS A 19 4.22 1.89 -1.86
CA CYS A 19 3.28 0.83 -1.48
C CYS A 19 1.98 0.95 -2.30
N MET A 20 1.42 2.15 -2.40
CA MET A 20 0.21 2.42 -3.19
C MET A 20 0.42 2.13 -4.68
N GLU A 21 1.55 2.54 -5.25
CA GLU A 21 1.90 2.28 -6.66
C GLU A 21 2.04 0.77 -6.93
N THR A 22 2.77 0.05 -6.07
CA THR A 22 2.97 -1.40 -6.21
C THR A 22 1.65 -2.17 -6.13
N ILE A 23 0.79 -1.85 -5.16
CA ILE A 23 -0.53 -2.47 -5.02
C ILE A 23 -1.39 -2.16 -6.24
N HIS A 24 -1.40 -0.90 -6.68
CA HIS A 24 -2.18 -0.49 -7.84
C HIS A 24 -1.75 -1.22 -9.10
N GLN A 25 -0.44 -1.33 -9.35
CA GLN A 25 0.10 -2.04 -10.49
C GLN A 25 -0.23 -3.53 -10.46
N TYR A 26 -0.13 -4.18 -9.30
CA TYR A 26 -0.51 -5.58 -9.11
C TYR A 26 -1.97 -5.86 -9.48
N LEU A 27 -2.88 -4.97 -9.07
CA LEU A 27 -4.29 -5.05 -9.41
C LEU A 27 -4.54 -4.68 -10.87
N ALA A 28 -3.79 -3.73 -11.43
CA ALA A 28 -3.91 -3.30 -12.82
C ALA A 28 -3.48 -4.38 -13.83
N GLU A 29 -2.59 -5.29 -13.42
CA GLU A 29 -2.22 -6.50 -14.18
C GLU A 29 -3.29 -7.58 -14.14
N ARG A 30 -4.17 -7.55 -13.12
CA ARG A 30 -5.21 -8.55 -12.84
C ARG A 30 -6.60 -7.92 -12.77
N ARG A 31 -6.95 -7.15 -13.82
CA ARG A 31 -8.15 -6.29 -13.83
C ARG A 31 -9.48 -7.02 -13.62
N ASP A 32 -9.53 -8.30 -13.99
CA ASP A 32 -10.74 -9.12 -13.90
C ASP A 32 -10.87 -9.88 -12.57
N GLU A 33 -9.91 -9.70 -11.66
CA GLU A 33 -9.84 -10.40 -10.38
C GLU A 33 -9.96 -9.43 -9.20
N ALA A 34 -10.46 -9.95 -8.07
CA ALA A 34 -10.56 -9.21 -6.83
C ALA A 34 -9.86 -9.98 -5.71
N PHE A 35 -9.06 -9.27 -4.91
CA PHE A 35 -8.20 -9.87 -3.89
C PHE A 35 -8.52 -9.29 -2.52
N THR A 36 -8.39 -10.10 -1.49
CA THR A 36 -8.36 -9.63 -0.10
C THR A 36 -7.03 -8.94 0.21
N ALA A 37 -7.01 -8.13 1.26
CA ALA A 37 -5.76 -7.48 1.71
C ALA A 37 -4.67 -8.51 2.05
N ASP A 38 -5.04 -9.67 2.60
CA ASP A 38 -4.10 -10.76 2.89
C ASP A 38 -3.52 -11.36 1.60
N GLU A 39 -4.35 -11.61 0.58
CA GLU A 39 -3.88 -12.14 -0.71
C GLU A 39 -2.95 -11.16 -1.44
N ILE A 40 -3.28 -9.86 -1.40
CA ILE A 40 -2.41 -8.81 -1.94
C ILE A 40 -1.08 -8.76 -1.17
N PHE A 41 -1.13 -8.81 0.16
CA PHE A 41 0.07 -8.78 0.98
C PHE A 41 0.97 -9.99 0.71
N GLU A 42 0.42 -11.21 0.61
CA GLU A 42 1.21 -12.40 0.30
C GLU A 42 1.76 -12.36 -1.14
N GLY A 43 0.98 -11.84 -2.10
CA GLY A 43 1.40 -11.71 -3.50
C GLY A 43 2.51 -10.68 -3.74
N LEU A 44 2.62 -9.68 -2.85
CA LEU A 44 3.59 -8.58 -2.93
C LEU A 44 4.54 -8.53 -1.73
N ARG A 45 4.65 -9.64 -1.00
CA ARG A 45 5.29 -9.66 0.33
C ARG A 45 6.71 -9.12 0.30
N THR A 46 7.50 -9.51 -0.71
CA THR A 46 8.90 -9.12 -0.83
C THR A 46 9.01 -7.61 -1.10
N GLU A 47 8.27 -7.12 -2.09
CA GLU A 47 8.26 -5.73 -2.54
C GLU A 47 7.79 -4.79 -1.43
N LEU A 48 6.75 -5.20 -0.70
CA LEU A 48 6.17 -4.41 0.40
C LEU A 48 7.08 -4.37 1.63
N LEU A 49 7.72 -5.50 1.97
CA LEU A 49 8.69 -5.54 3.05
C LEU A 49 9.90 -4.65 2.74
N GLU A 50 10.39 -4.68 1.51
CA GLU A 50 11.50 -3.81 1.07
C GLU A 50 11.11 -2.33 1.09
N ALA A 51 9.92 -1.97 0.60
CA ALA A 51 9.43 -0.59 0.63
C ALA A 51 9.34 -0.05 2.07
N VAL A 52 8.80 -0.84 2.99
CA VAL A 52 8.65 -0.47 4.40
C VAL A 52 10.00 -0.45 5.11
N HIS A 53 10.88 -1.42 4.85
CA HIS A 53 12.22 -1.43 5.43
C HIS A 53 13.04 -0.22 4.98
N SER A 54 12.97 0.13 3.70
CA SER A 54 13.63 1.32 3.15
C SER A 54 13.08 2.62 3.75
N GLY A 55 11.76 2.71 4.00
CA GLY A 55 11.15 3.85 4.68
C GLY A 55 11.60 3.98 6.14
N LEU A 56 11.65 2.86 6.87
CA LEU A 56 12.08 2.84 8.27
C LEU A 56 13.55 3.26 8.46
N GLN A 57 14.44 2.86 7.54
CA GLN A 57 15.84 3.29 7.56
C GLN A 57 16.01 4.80 7.29
N SER A 58 15.05 5.42 6.60
CA SER A 58 15.07 6.85 6.25
C SER A 58 14.60 7.74 7.40
N GLU A 59 13.57 7.33 8.15
CA GLU A 59 12.89 8.20 9.13
C GLU A 59 13.28 7.96 10.59
N PHE A 60 13.74 6.77 10.96
CA PHE A 60 13.96 6.41 12.36
C PHE A 60 15.40 5.98 12.64
N LEU A 61 16.04 6.71 13.57
CA LEU A 61 17.24 6.35 14.32
C LEU A 61 17.38 4.83 14.47
N ARG A 62 18.43 4.23 13.86
CA ARG A 62 19.19 2.99 14.17
C ARG A 62 18.61 2.00 15.20
N LEU A 63 17.30 1.83 15.24
CA LEU A 63 16.59 0.87 16.05
C LEU A 63 16.59 -0.38 15.21
N GLU A 64 17.23 -1.44 15.72
CA GLU A 64 17.13 -2.76 15.13
C GLU A 64 15.68 -3.22 15.29
N VAL A 65 14.84 -2.88 14.31
CA VAL A 65 13.44 -3.32 14.28
C VAL A 65 13.45 -4.84 14.08
N PRO A 66 12.88 -5.63 15.01
CA PRO A 66 12.81 -7.07 14.85
C PRO A 66 12.08 -7.44 13.56
N PRO A 67 12.53 -8.46 12.80
CA PRO A 67 11.88 -8.86 11.55
C PRO A 67 10.38 -9.17 11.69
N SER A 68 9.97 -9.70 12.86
CA SER A 68 8.55 -9.94 13.18
C SER A 68 7.73 -8.65 13.18
N LEU A 69 8.29 -7.56 13.71
CA LEU A 69 7.60 -6.27 13.77
C LEU A 69 7.52 -5.62 12.38
N VAL A 70 8.54 -5.79 11.52
CA VAL A 70 8.53 -5.31 10.13
C VAL A 70 7.35 -5.89 9.36
N GLY A 71 7.06 -7.19 9.51
CA GLY A 71 5.90 -7.83 8.88
C GLY A 71 4.57 -7.25 9.34
N HIS A 72 4.41 -7.01 10.65
CA HIS A 72 3.20 -6.38 11.19
C HIS A 72 3.01 -4.95 10.70
N MET A 73 4.09 -4.16 10.67
CA MET A 73 4.07 -2.80 10.15
C MET A 73 3.72 -2.79 8.67
N ALA A 74 4.36 -3.65 7.86
CA ALA A 74 4.09 -3.73 6.44
C ALA A 74 2.62 -4.09 6.15
N ARG A 75 2.05 -5.05 6.90
CA ARG A 75 0.63 -5.38 6.78
C ARG A 75 -0.28 -4.19 7.15
N GLY A 76 0.09 -3.43 8.18
CA GLY A 76 -0.60 -2.18 8.54
C GLY A 76 -0.53 -1.14 7.42
N THR A 77 0.65 -0.94 6.83
CA THR A 77 0.88 -0.02 5.71
C THR A 77 0.04 -0.40 4.49
N VAL A 78 -0.08 -1.69 4.16
CA VAL A 78 -0.93 -2.16 3.06
C VAL A 78 -2.38 -1.80 3.26
N ASN A 79 -2.92 -2.01 4.47
CA ASN A 79 -4.32 -1.66 4.75
C ASN A 79 -4.57 -0.16 4.56
N ILE A 80 -3.66 0.68 5.06
CA ILE A 80 -3.76 2.13 4.89
C ILE A 80 -3.63 2.52 3.40
N ALA A 81 -2.71 1.90 2.66
CA ALA A 81 -2.54 2.14 1.23
C ALA A 81 -3.79 1.78 0.44
N LEU A 82 -4.42 0.63 0.74
CA LEU A 82 -5.67 0.20 0.12
C LEU A 82 -6.83 1.15 0.42
N GLU A 83 -6.94 1.64 1.65
CA GLU A 83 -7.93 2.65 2.02
C GLU A 83 -7.74 3.94 1.21
N LYS A 84 -6.52 4.47 1.15
CA LYS A 84 -6.19 5.65 0.35
C LYS A 84 -6.46 5.45 -1.15
N LEU A 85 -6.13 4.28 -1.69
CA LEU A 85 -6.43 3.94 -3.09
C LEU A 85 -7.94 3.89 -3.37
N CYS A 86 -8.74 3.44 -2.40
CA CYS A 86 -10.19 3.48 -2.48
C CYS A 86 -10.73 4.92 -2.40
N GLU A 87 -10.19 5.76 -1.51
CA GLU A 87 -10.56 7.19 -1.42
C GLU A 87 -10.25 7.95 -2.72
N LEU A 88 -9.13 7.61 -3.37
CA LEU A 88 -8.77 8.13 -4.68
C LEU A 88 -9.61 7.51 -5.81
N GLY A 89 -10.43 6.49 -5.53
CA GLY A 89 -11.23 5.74 -6.49
C GLY A 89 -10.40 4.99 -7.52
N ALA A 90 -9.11 4.75 -7.29
CA ALA A 90 -8.24 3.97 -8.17
C ALA A 90 -8.48 2.46 -8.00
N VAL A 91 -8.92 2.08 -6.80
CA VAL A 91 -9.27 0.71 -6.41
C VAL A 91 -10.70 0.70 -5.91
N ALA A 92 -11.51 -0.24 -6.37
CA ALA A 92 -12.83 -0.48 -5.81
C ALA A 92 -12.70 -1.44 -4.63
N SER A 93 -13.55 -1.27 -3.61
CA SER A 93 -13.70 -2.25 -2.55
C SER A 93 -15.13 -2.73 -2.41
N ARG A 94 -15.29 -4.03 -2.15
CA ARG A 94 -16.58 -4.66 -1.91
C ARG A 94 -16.47 -5.67 -0.77
N GLN A 95 -17.47 -5.69 0.10
CA GLN A 95 -17.57 -6.65 1.18
C GLN A 95 -18.47 -7.82 0.78
N ILE A 96 -17.97 -9.05 0.87
CA ILE A 96 -18.69 -10.29 0.54
C ILE A 96 -18.38 -11.31 1.63
N GLY A 97 -19.42 -11.86 2.27
CA GLY A 97 -19.26 -12.92 3.29
C GLY A 97 -18.37 -12.53 4.47
N GLY A 98 -18.36 -11.25 4.86
CA GLY A 98 -17.52 -10.74 5.94
C GLY A 98 -16.07 -10.43 5.57
N ARG A 99 -15.64 -10.70 4.33
CA ARG A 99 -14.32 -10.33 3.81
C ARG A 99 -14.42 -9.13 2.88
N LYS A 100 -13.40 -8.26 2.91
CA LYS A 100 -13.30 -7.11 2.02
C LYS A 100 -12.35 -7.47 0.87
N TYR A 101 -12.86 -7.32 -0.33
CA TYR A 101 -12.15 -7.56 -1.59
C TYR A 101 -11.87 -6.24 -2.28
N TYR A 102 -10.73 -6.18 -2.96
CA TYR A 102 -10.22 -5.02 -3.66
C TYR A 102 -9.96 -5.39 -5.11
N ALA A 103 -10.41 -4.54 -6.03
CA ALA A 103 -10.24 -4.74 -7.47
C ALA A 103 -9.76 -3.44 -8.10
N TYR A 104 -9.05 -3.57 -9.23
CA TYR A 104 -8.68 -2.42 -10.02
C TYR A 104 -9.94 -1.73 -10.58
N GLU A 105 -10.02 -0.41 -10.42
CA GLU A 105 -11.13 0.39 -10.97
C GLU A 105 -10.66 1.28 -12.12
N ARG A 106 -9.57 2.03 -11.91
CA ARG A 106 -9.03 2.98 -12.89
C ARG A 106 -7.56 3.30 -12.63
N GLU A 107 -6.95 4.03 -13.55
CA GLU A 107 -5.59 4.53 -13.38
C GLU A 107 -5.46 5.39 -12.12
N LEU A 108 -4.34 5.21 -11.42
CA LEU A 108 -4.01 5.99 -10.23
C LEU A 108 -3.80 7.45 -10.65
N PRO A 109 -4.59 8.42 -10.15
CA PRO A 109 -4.31 9.81 -10.41
C PRO A 109 -2.91 10.17 -9.92
N PRO A 110 -2.18 11.05 -10.63
CA PRO A 110 -0.85 11.45 -10.20
C PRO A 110 -0.95 12.02 -8.78
N LEU A 111 -0.10 11.51 -7.88
CA LEU A 111 -0.02 11.91 -6.47
C LEU A 111 0.59 13.33 -6.28
N ARG A 112 0.45 14.19 -7.30
CA ARG A 112 0.91 15.59 -7.34
C ARG A 112 0.18 16.48 -6.34
#